data_AF-A0A949LN03-F1
#
_entry.id   AF-A0A949LN03-F1
#
_cell.length_a   1.000
_cell.length_b   1.000
_cell.length_c   1.000
_cell.angle_alpha   90.00
_cell.angle_beta   90.00
_cell.angle_gamma   90.00
#
_symmetry.space_group_name_H-M   'P 1'
#
loop_
_entity.id
_entity.type
_entity.pdbx_description
1 polymer ?
#
loop_
_entity_poly.entity_id
_entity_poly.type
_entity_poly.pdbx_seq_one_letter_code
_entity_poly.pdbx_strand_id
1 'polypeptide(L)'
;MSNSASANSIKGTRPASDEVLTVAPNSVTINGSNALMDLGNQITVVDSNGVRVDDGSITVDGNDLIVGLKPLTISGSYLVTYELLAINDVPLNGTFKFTVNGISEITTSTNTPIPEPSSDKSNPNKTTDYLVIGLLVFAFLMLILISRFARKTFRK
;
A
#
# COMPACT_ATOMS: atom_id res chain seq x y z
N MET A 1 -22.48 29.01 35.43
CA MET A 1 -21.53 27.97 34.99
C MET A 1 -20.98 28.42 33.65
N SER A 2 -19.74 28.91 33.60
CA SER A 2 -19.11 29.24 32.32
C SER A 2 -18.68 27.91 31.69
N ASN A 3 -19.43 27.43 30.70
CA ASN A 3 -19.03 26.25 29.95
C ASN A 3 -17.85 26.69 29.07
N SER A 4 -16.63 26.31 29.45
CA SER A 4 -15.47 26.53 28.58
C SER A 4 -15.64 25.62 27.38
N ALA A 5 -15.97 26.19 26.21
CA ALA A 5 -15.98 25.44 24.97
C ALA A 5 -14.54 25.21 24.53
N SER A 6 -14.09 23.95 24.58
CA SER A 6 -12.98 23.50 23.74
C SER A 6 -13.46 23.50 22.29
N ALA A 7 -12.56 23.76 21.35
CA ALA A 7 -12.84 23.63 19.93
C ALA A 7 -11.88 22.60 19.34
N ASN A 8 -12.45 21.58 18.69
CA ASN A 8 -11.67 20.60 17.95
C ASN A 8 -10.92 21.28 16.77
N SER A 9 -9.74 20.76 16.43
CA SER A 9 -8.86 21.28 15.38
C SER A 9 -8.09 20.15 14.69
N ILE A 10 -7.58 20.40 13.49
CA ILE A 10 -6.72 19.47 12.76
C ILE A 10 -5.25 19.90 12.84
N LYS A 11 -4.35 18.91 12.93
CA LYS A 11 -2.89 19.11 12.81
C LYS A 11 -2.43 18.99 11.35
N GLY A 12 -3.12 18.20 10.54
CA GLY A 12 -2.80 18.04 9.13
C GLY A 12 -3.65 16.98 8.44
N THR A 13 -3.45 16.84 7.13
CA THR A 13 -4.10 15.85 6.28
C THR A 13 -3.08 15.15 5.41
N ARG A 14 -3.40 13.94 4.97
CA ARG A 14 -2.65 13.19 3.96
C ARG A 14 -3.65 12.62 2.96
N PRO A 15 -3.65 13.04 1.68
CA PRO A 15 -2.86 14.12 1.10
C PRO A 15 -3.01 15.47 1.83
N ALA A 16 -1.99 16.31 1.78
CA ALA A 16 -2.04 17.66 2.34
C ALA A 16 -3.05 18.53 1.55
N SER A 17 -3.58 19.56 2.20
CA SER A 17 -4.45 20.52 1.51
C SER A 17 -3.73 21.15 0.33
N ASP A 18 -4.41 21.17 -0.81
CA ASP A 18 -3.95 21.69 -2.09
C ASP A 18 -2.70 20.97 -2.64
N GLU A 19 -2.38 19.79 -2.11
CA GLU A 19 -1.30 18.95 -2.61
C GLU A 19 -1.61 18.46 -4.03
N VAL A 20 -0.58 18.46 -4.88
CA VAL A 20 -0.63 17.93 -6.24
C VAL A 20 0.16 16.64 -6.30
N LEU A 21 -0.54 15.53 -6.47
CA LEU A 21 0.01 14.19 -6.51
C LEU A 21 0.21 13.73 -7.96
N THR A 22 1.34 13.08 -8.20
CA THR A 22 1.61 12.38 -9.47
C THR A 22 1.12 10.94 -9.48
N VAL A 23 0.75 10.40 -8.31
CA VAL A 23 0.24 9.04 -8.13
C VAL A 23 -1.03 9.11 -7.29
N ALA A 24 -2.07 8.40 -7.72
CA ALA A 24 -3.32 8.31 -7.00
C ALA A 24 -3.13 7.66 -5.61
N PRO A 25 -3.60 8.30 -4.51
CA PRO A 25 -3.59 7.68 -3.19
C PRO A 25 -4.68 6.60 -3.10
N ASN A 26 -4.48 5.65 -2.20
CA ASN A 26 -5.47 4.62 -1.84
C ASN A 26 -6.33 4.99 -0.63
N SER A 27 -5.95 6.04 0.11
CA SER A 27 -6.66 6.50 1.29
C SER A 27 -6.45 8.00 1.53
N VAL A 28 -7.35 8.60 2.29
CA VAL A 28 -7.18 9.94 2.87
C VAL A 28 -7.15 9.82 4.39
N THR A 29 -6.22 10.52 5.02
CA THR A 29 -6.07 10.60 6.47
C THR A 29 -6.22 12.05 6.94
N ILE A 30 -6.94 12.25 8.03
CA ILE A 30 -7.06 13.53 8.73
C ILE A 30 -6.56 13.33 10.15
N ASN A 31 -5.52 14.07 10.54
CA ASN A 31 -4.95 14.03 11.89
C ASN A 31 -5.58 15.14 12.74
N GLY A 32 -6.41 14.76 13.70
CA GLY A 32 -6.99 15.65 14.70
C GLY A 32 -5.99 16.04 15.79
N SER A 33 -6.23 17.16 16.46
CA SER A 33 -5.45 17.57 17.63
C SER A 33 -5.74 16.69 18.85
N ASN A 34 -6.99 16.23 18.98
CA ASN A 34 -7.51 15.45 20.10
C ASN A 34 -7.94 14.04 19.62
N ALA A 35 -8.06 13.10 20.56
CA ALA A 35 -8.49 11.75 20.25
C ALA A 35 -9.93 11.78 19.72
N LEU A 36 -10.15 11.09 18.61
CA LEU A 36 -11.43 10.99 17.95
C LEU A 36 -12.28 9.90 18.60
N MET A 37 -13.60 10.06 18.52
CA MET A 37 -14.54 9.00 18.90
C MET A 37 -14.47 7.86 17.88
N ASP A 38 -14.65 6.61 18.29
CA ASP A 38 -14.61 5.48 17.34
C ASP A 38 -15.77 5.49 16.34
N LEU A 39 -16.91 6.09 16.73
CA LEU A 39 -18.14 6.12 15.96
C LEU A 39 -18.63 7.56 15.75
N GLY A 40 -19.33 7.77 14.63
CA GLY A 40 -19.99 9.04 14.30
C GLY A 40 -19.18 9.96 13.40
N ASN A 41 -17.86 9.79 13.28
CA ASN A 41 -17.08 10.56 12.31
C ASN A 41 -17.54 10.27 10.89
N GLN A 42 -17.49 11.30 10.05
CA GLN A 42 -17.86 11.20 8.65
C GLN A 42 -16.76 11.79 7.77
N ILE A 43 -16.54 11.14 6.64
CA ILE A 43 -15.64 11.63 5.61
C ILE A 43 -16.16 11.14 4.26
N THR A 44 -16.18 12.05 3.29
CA THR A 44 -16.66 11.78 1.93
C THR A 44 -15.69 12.41 0.95
N VAL A 45 -15.32 11.65 -0.08
CA VAL A 45 -14.41 12.12 -1.12
C VAL A 45 -15.12 12.07 -2.46
N VAL A 46 -15.15 13.20 -3.17
CA VAL A 46 -15.77 13.31 -4.49
C VAL A 46 -14.76 13.80 -5.54
N ASP A 47 -14.92 13.33 -6.77
CA ASP A 47 -14.15 13.80 -7.91
C ASP A 47 -14.65 15.16 -8.45
N SER A 48 -14.01 15.66 -9.51
CA SER A 48 -14.39 16.91 -10.18
C SER A 48 -15.78 16.88 -10.84
N ASN A 49 -16.38 15.70 -11.03
CA ASN A 49 -17.72 15.52 -11.55
C ASN A 49 -18.77 15.37 -10.44
N GLY A 50 -18.34 15.41 -9.17
CA GLY A 50 -19.21 15.21 -8.00
C GLY A 50 -19.52 13.73 -7.72
N VAL A 51 -18.81 12.79 -8.33
CA VAL A 51 -18.98 11.36 -8.09
C VAL A 51 -18.19 10.95 -6.86
N ARG A 52 -18.84 10.20 -5.96
CA ARG A 52 -18.21 9.68 -4.74
C ARG A 52 -17.17 8.60 -5.05
N VAL A 53 -15.92 8.87 -4.71
CA VAL A 53 -14.75 8.00 -4.98
C VAL A 53 -14.21 7.30 -3.74
N ASP A 54 -14.70 7.61 -2.53
CA ASP A 54 -14.40 6.78 -1.37
C ASP A 54 -15.16 5.44 -1.41
N ASP A 55 -14.63 4.44 -0.70
CA ASP A 55 -15.22 3.10 -0.57
C ASP A 55 -16.11 2.94 0.68
N GLY A 56 -16.22 4.00 1.50
CA GLY A 56 -16.99 4.02 2.74
C GLY A 56 -16.33 3.31 3.92
N SER A 57 -15.14 2.74 3.75
CA SER A 57 -14.35 2.20 4.86
C SER A 57 -13.77 3.37 5.66
N ILE A 58 -14.20 3.52 6.91
CA ILE A 58 -13.69 4.52 7.84
C ILE A 58 -13.00 3.78 8.98
N THR A 59 -11.76 4.18 9.28
CA THR A 59 -10.98 3.69 10.42
C THR A 59 -10.58 4.87 11.28
N VAL A 60 -10.75 4.74 12.59
CA VAL A 60 -10.25 5.69 13.58
C VAL A 60 -9.06 5.04 14.27
N ASP A 61 -7.91 5.72 14.27
CA ASP A 61 -6.71 5.30 14.99
C ASP A 61 -6.24 6.44 15.89
N GLY A 62 -6.76 6.47 17.12
CA GLY A 62 -6.49 7.52 18.10
C GLY A 62 -6.93 8.90 17.64
N ASN A 63 -6.01 9.67 17.07
CA ASN A 63 -6.23 11.01 16.54
C ASN A 63 -6.47 11.04 15.02
N ASP A 64 -6.26 9.91 14.34
CA ASP A 64 -6.33 9.81 12.89
C ASP A 64 -7.69 9.27 12.43
N LEU A 65 -8.32 9.99 11.50
CA LEU A 65 -9.46 9.50 10.74
C LEU A 65 -8.99 9.11 9.34
N ILE A 66 -9.18 7.85 8.96
CA ILE A 66 -8.73 7.30 7.68
C ILE A 66 -9.94 6.83 6.89
N VAL A 67 -9.99 7.19 5.61
CA VAL A 67 -10.97 6.66 4.64
C VAL A 67 -10.29 5.98 3.47
N GLY A 68 -10.81 4.83 3.06
CA GLY A 68 -10.40 4.14 1.84
C GLY A 68 -10.93 4.84 0.58
N LEU A 69 -10.11 4.83 -0.48
CA LEU A 69 -10.48 5.30 -1.80
C LEU A 69 -10.60 4.12 -2.77
N LYS A 70 -11.61 4.20 -3.65
CA LYS A 70 -11.66 3.36 -4.85
C LYS A 70 -10.50 3.74 -5.77
N PRO A 71 -10.07 2.84 -6.67
CA PRO A 71 -9.09 3.19 -7.70
C PRO A 71 -9.50 4.45 -8.46
N LEU A 72 -8.68 5.50 -8.37
CA LEU A 72 -8.95 6.77 -9.02
C LEU A 72 -8.62 6.67 -10.50
N THR A 73 -9.62 6.89 -11.36
CA THR A 73 -9.51 6.75 -12.82
C THR A 73 -9.48 8.08 -13.56
N ILE A 74 -9.62 9.20 -12.86
CA ILE A 74 -9.76 10.54 -13.43
C ILE A 74 -8.67 11.43 -12.84
N SER A 75 -7.90 12.12 -13.68
CA SER A 75 -6.98 13.15 -13.19
C SER A 75 -7.79 14.40 -12.89
N GLY A 76 -7.44 15.12 -11.83
CA GLY A 76 -8.11 16.36 -11.46
C GLY A 76 -8.17 16.61 -9.98
N SER A 77 -9.01 17.58 -9.60
CA SER A 77 -9.22 17.96 -8.21
C SER A 77 -10.25 17.05 -7.55
N TYR A 78 -9.92 16.62 -6.34
CA TYR A 78 -10.76 15.86 -5.45
C TYR A 78 -11.12 16.71 -4.25
N LEU A 79 -12.41 16.71 -3.89
CA LEU A 79 -12.92 17.42 -2.72
C LEU A 79 -13.17 16.41 -1.60
N VAL A 80 -12.57 16.68 -0.44
CA VAL A 80 -12.78 15.92 0.79
C VAL A 80 -13.64 16.77 1.71
N THR A 81 -14.74 16.19 2.18
CA THR A 81 -15.63 16.77 3.19
C THR A 81 -15.61 15.89 4.42
N TYR A 82 -15.50 16.49 5.61
CA TYR A 82 -15.39 15.74 6.85
C TYR A 82 -16.18 16.35 8.01
N GLU A 83 -16.52 15.49 8.96
CA GLU A 83 -17.06 15.79 10.28
C GLU A 83 -16.28 14.95 11.32
N LEU A 84 -15.49 15.63 12.16
CA LEU A 84 -14.70 15.00 13.22
C LEU A 84 -15.38 15.18 14.58
N LEU A 85 -15.66 14.08 15.26
CA LEU A 85 -16.08 14.06 16.66
C LEU A 85 -14.91 13.67 17.54
N ALA A 86 -14.49 14.58 18.42
CA ALA A 86 -13.50 14.30 19.45
C ALA A 86 -14.17 14.07 20.81
N ILE A 87 -13.51 13.30 21.67
CA ILE A 87 -14.05 12.97 23.01
C ILE A 87 -14.21 14.25 23.83
N ASN A 88 -15.41 14.47 24.38
CA ASN A 88 -15.77 15.65 25.18
C ASN A 88 -15.60 17.01 24.46
N ASP A 89 -15.65 17.02 23.13
CA ASP A 89 -15.55 18.24 22.34
C ASP A 89 -16.79 18.40 21.43
N VAL A 90 -16.88 19.54 20.74
CA VAL A 90 -17.89 19.77 19.72
C VAL A 90 -17.45 19.19 18.36
N PRO A 91 -18.39 18.77 17.49
CA PRO A 91 -18.04 18.32 16.14
C PRO A 91 -17.32 19.41 15.34
N LEU A 92 -16.27 19.02 14.60
CA LEU A 92 -15.55 19.88 13.66
C LEU A 92 -15.87 19.48 12.23
N ASN A 93 -16.47 20.42 11.49
CA ASN A 93 -16.79 20.26 10.09
C ASN A 93 -15.79 21.01 9.22
N GLY A 94 -15.44 20.44 8.07
CA GLY A 94 -14.55 21.13 7.14
C GLY A 94 -14.48 20.47 5.78
N THR A 95 -13.78 21.15 4.87
CA THR A 95 -13.46 20.63 3.55
C THR A 95 -12.02 20.98 3.18
N PHE A 96 -11.39 20.15 2.36
CA PHE A 96 -10.13 20.48 1.71
C PHE A 96 -10.05 19.78 0.34
N LYS A 97 -9.08 20.18 -0.47
CA LYS A 97 -8.89 19.61 -1.81
C LYS A 97 -7.49 19.05 -1.96
N PHE A 98 -7.35 18.06 -2.84
CA PHE A 98 -6.07 17.66 -3.41
C PHE A 98 -6.24 17.43 -4.91
N THR A 99 -5.15 17.39 -5.65
CA THR A 99 -5.17 17.19 -7.11
C THR A 99 -4.35 15.97 -7.47
N VAL A 100 -4.84 15.14 -8.39
CA VAL A 100 -4.08 14.01 -8.95
C VAL A 100 -3.83 14.30 -10.43
N ASN A 101 -2.56 14.50 -10.79
CA ASN A 101 -2.13 14.80 -12.16
C ASN A 101 -1.66 13.56 -12.94
N GLY A 102 -1.35 12.46 -12.25
CA GLY A 102 -0.97 11.20 -12.88
C GLY A 102 -1.87 10.07 -12.42
N ILE A 103 -2.73 9.59 -13.31
CA ILE A 103 -3.27 8.23 -13.22
C ILE A 103 -2.16 7.31 -13.75
N SER A 104 -1.07 7.16 -13.01
CA SER A 104 -0.28 5.95 -13.21
C SER A 104 -1.10 4.83 -12.61
N GLU A 105 -1.47 3.88 -13.46
CA GLU A 105 -1.97 2.57 -13.04
C GLU A 105 -1.16 2.10 -11.83
N ILE A 106 -1.88 1.69 -10.79
CA ILE A 106 -1.29 1.16 -9.56
C ILE A 106 -0.33 0.03 -9.95
N THR A 107 0.97 0.32 -9.90
CA THR A 107 1.91 -0.69 -9.43
C THR A 107 1.64 -0.79 -7.94
N THR A 108 1.06 -1.92 -7.56
CA THR A 108 0.77 -2.34 -6.20
C THR A 108 1.81 -1.79 -5.22
N SER A 109 1.35 -1.02 -4.23
CA SER A 109 2.12 -0.74 -3.02
C SER A 109 2.30 -2.07 -2.27
N THR A 110 3.20 -2.91 -2.75
CA THR A 110 3.81 -3.95 -1.93
C THR A 110 4.64 -3.20 -0.89
N ASN A 111 4.32 -3.38 0.38
CA ASN A 111 5.24 -3.12 1.48
C ASN A 111 6.53 -3.90 1.20
N THR A 112 7.43 -3.26 0.47
CA THR A 112 8.75 -3.77 0.15
C THR A 112 9.68 -3.15 1.18
N PRO A 113 10.38 -3.96 2.00
CA PRO A 113 11.42 -3.40 2.86
C PRO A 113 12.43 -2.67 1.97
N ILE A 114 12.91 -1.52 2.45
CA ILE A 114 13.96 -0.69 1.85
C ILE A 114 14.97 -1.56 1.06
N PRO A 115 15.15 -1.34 -0.26
CA PRO A 115 16.24 -1.96 -0.96
C PRO A 115 17.54 -1.25 -0.55
N GLU A 116 18.35 -1.99 0.21
CA GLU A 116 19.79 -1.85 0.24
C GLU A 116 20.32 -1.81 -1.21
N PRO A 117 21.31 -0.97 -1.55
CA PRO A 117 21.77 -0.84 -2.93
C PRO A 117 22.54 -2.11 -3.34
N SER A 118 21.84 -3.07 -3.92
CA SER A 118 22.47 -4.17 -4.65
C SER A 118 22.60 -3.81 -6.12
N SER A 119 23.83 -3.47 -6.50
CA SER A 119 24.34 -3.85 -7.81
C SER A 119 24.07 -5.35 -7.99
N ASP A 120 23.23 -5.74 -8.94
CA ASP A 120 23.74 -6.39 -10.14
C ASP A 120 22.63 -6.63 -11.17
N LYS A 121 23.06 -6.47 -12.41
CA LYS A 121 22.40 -6.80 -13.65
C LYS A 121 22.29 -8.33 -13.74
N SER A 122 21.39 -8.80 -14.61
CA SER A 122 21.32 -10.18 -15.12
C SER A 122 20.38 -11.14 -14.37
N ASN A 123 19.17 -11.28 -14.90
CA ASN A 123 18.61 -12.61 -15.12
C ASN A 123 18.75 -12.93 -16.61
N PRO A 124 18.98 -14.19 -17.04
CA PRO A 124 18.42 -15.36 -16.38
C PRO A 124 19.40 -16.55 -16.21
N ASN A 125 19.30 -17.23 -15.07
CA ASN A 125 19.22 -18.70 -14.86
C ASN A 125 20.15 -19.67 -15.63
N LYS A 126 21.14 -19.24 -16.41
CA LYS A 126 21.98 -20.12 -17.23
C LYS A 126 22.92 -20.96 -16.39
N THR A 127 23.45 -20.40 -15.30
CA THR A 127 24.35 -21.11 -14.39
C THR A 127 23.65 -22.29 -13.72
N THR A 128 22.42 -22.10 -13.23
CA THR A 128 21.62 -23.17 -12.63
C THR A 128 21.31 -24.26 -13.64
N ASP A 129 20.98 -23.89 -14.88
CA ASP A 129 20.75 -24.84 -15.97
C ASP A 129 21.99 -25.69 -16.25
N TYR A 130 23.18 -25.08 -16.38
CA TYR A 130 24.44 -25.82 -16.56
C TYR A 130 24.79 -26.73 -15.38
N LEU A 131 24.47 -26.35 -14.13
CA LEU A 131 24.70 -27.21 -12.97
C LEU A 131 23.74 -28.41 -12.96
N VAL A 132 22.48 -28.21 -13.33
CA VAL A 132 21.49 -29.30 -13.42
C VAL A 132 21.85 -30.27 -14.56
N ILE A 133 22.23 -29.76 -15.73
CA ILE A 133 22.71 -30.59 -16.86
C ILE A 133 23.98 -31.35 -16.45
N GLY A 134 24.94 -30.70 -15.80
CA GLY A 134 26.17 -31.34 -15.33
C GLY A 134 25.92 -32.46 -14.32
N LEU A 135 25.01 -32.24 -13.34
CA LEU A 135 24.64 -33.23 -12.34
C LEU A 135 23.95 -34.46 -12.97
N LEU A 136 23.09 -34.25 -13.97
CA LEU A 136 22.39 -35.33 -14.65
C LEU A 136 23.36 -36.22 -15.45
N VAL A 137 24.31 -35.62 -16.17
CA VAL A 137 25.34 -36.38 -16.92
C VAL A 137 26.24 -37.17 -15.97
N PHE A 138 26.67 -36.56 -14.86
CA PHE A 138 27.50 -37.23 -13.87
C PHE A 138 26.78 -38.44 -13.24
N ALA A 139 25.52 -38.27 -12.82
CA ALA A 139 24.71 -39.34 -12.27
C ALA A 139 24.55 -40.52 -13.25
N PHE A 140 24.34 -40.22 -14.53
CA PHE A 140 24.19 -41.24 -15.57
C PHE A 140 25.47 -42.06 -15.78
N LEU A 141 26.63 -41.40 -15.81
CA LEU A 141 27.93 -42.09 -15.90
C LEU A 141 28.20 -42.97 -14.68
N MET A 142 27.85 -42.50 -13.48
CA MET A 142 27.99 -43.28 -12.25
C MET A 142 27.09 -44.53 -12.29
N LEU A 143 25.85 -44.40 -12.74
CA LEU A 143 24.92 -45.53 -12.86
C LEU A 143 25.43 -46.59 -13.85
N ILE A 144 26.00 -46.16 -14.98
CA ILE A 144 26.64 -47.08 -15.95
C ILE A 144 27.84 -47.79 -15.32
N LEU A 145 28.70 -47.07 -14.59
CA LEU A 145 29.85 -47.66 -13.90
C LEU A 145 29.43 -48.66 -12.83
N ILE A 146 28.43 -48.34 -12.01
CA ILE A 146 27.86 -49.25 -11.02
C ILE A 146 27.24 -50.48 -11.71
N SER A 147 26.48 -50.29 -12.79
CA SER A 147 25.89 -51.40 -13.55
C SER A 147 26.96 -52.32 -14.16
N ARG A 148 28.05 -51.76 -14.69
CA ARG A 148 29.18 -52.53 -15.22
C ARG A 148 29.98 -53.22 -14.12
N PHE A 149 30.19 -52.56 -13.00
CA PHE A 149 30.90 -53.14 -11.85
C PHE A 149 30.09 -54.28 -11.24
N ALA A 150 28.77 -54.11 -11.06
CA ALA A 150 27.87 -55.16 -10.60
C ALA A 150 27.93 -56.39 -11.52
N ARG A 151 27.86 -56.21 -12.85
CA ARG A 151 28.01 -57.35 -13.78
C ARG A 151 29.37 -58.05 -13.68
N LYS A 152 30.43 -57.34 -13.26
CA LYS A 152 31.78 -57.89 -13.12
C LYS A 152 31.97 -58.62 -11.79
N THR A 153 31.30 -58.21 -10.71
CA THR A 153 31.42 -58.84 -9.38
C THR A 153 30.56 -60.11 -9.22
N PHE A 154 29.47 -60.26 -9.99
CA PHE A 154 28.62 -61.45 -9.95
C PHE A 154 29.04 -62.57 -10.92
N ARG A 155 30.16 -62.40 -11.64
CA ARG A 155 30.80 -63.47 -12.42
C ARG A 155 32.09 -63.90 -11.73
N LYS A 156 31.97 -64.55 -10.57
CA LYS A 156 33.02 -65.36 -9.98
C LYS A 156 32.40 -66.50 -9.20
#